data_AF-L8LUR1-F1
#
_entry.id   AF-L8LUR1-F1
#
_cell.length_a   1.000
_cell.length_b   1.000
_cell.length_c   1.000
_cell.angle_alpha   90.00
_cell.angle_beta   90.00
_cell.angle_gamma   90.00
#
_symmetry.space_group_name_H-M   'P 1'
#
loop_
_entity.id
_entity.type
_entity.pdbx_description
1 polymer ?
#
loop_
_entity_poly.entity_id
_entity_poly.type
_entity_poly.pdbx_seq_one_letter_code
_entity_poly.pdbx_strand_id
1 'polypeptide(L)'
;MNEESLQELKLIIINELPLAISKAIKDHQSPLQWVDIKKAATQLDCSTKLLKSLIDKGALVPKLHYIDLTPDESRRTYRFNVKAITDKGLRSGIPHKKCV
;
A
#
# COMPACT_ATOMS: atom_id res chain seq x y z
N MET A 1 -29.74 -24.15 27.98
CA MET A 1 -29.10 -23.88 26.66
C MET A 1 -29.55 -25.04 25.79
N ASN A 2 -30.49 -24.78 24.90
CA ASN A 2 -31.33 -25.82 24.31
C ASN A 2 -30.86 -26.08 22.86
N GLU A 3 -31.20 -27.24 22.28
CA GLU A 3 -30.69 -27.66 20.96
C GLU A 3 -31.00 -26.64 19.85
N GLU A 4 -32.13 -25.93 19.92
CA GLU A 4 -32.46 -24.82 18.99
C GLU A 4 -31.43 -23.68 19.06
N SER A 5 -31.04 -23.26 20.25
CA SER A 5 -30.03 -22.19 20.41
C SER A 5 -28.66 -22.60 19.87
N LEU A 6 -28.35 -23.90 19.91
CA LEU A 6 -27.13 -24.47 19.33
C LEU A 6 -27.16 -24.51 17.79
N GLN A 7 -28.34 -24.75 17.20
CA GLN A 7 -28.49 -24.71 15.74
C GLN A 7 -28.46 -23.28 15.19
N GLU A 8 -29.09 -22.32 15.87
CA GLU A 8 -29.01 -20.91 15.48
C GLU A 8 -27.56 -20.38 15.56
N LEU A 9 -26.82 -20.72 16.63
CA LEU A 9 -25.41 -20.36 16.73
C LEU A 9 -24.57 -20.97 15.60
N LYS A 10 -24.81 -22.24 15.25
CA LYS A 10 -24.12 -22.91 14.13
C LYS A 10 -24.42 -22.21 12.81
N LEU A 11 -25.66 -21.80 12.57
CA LEU A 11 -26.08 -21.12 11.34
C LEU A 11 -25.39 -19.76 11.17
N ILE A 12 -25.25 -19.00 12.26
CA ILE A 12 -24.53 -17.70 12.29
C ILE A 12 -23.03 -17.92 12.03
N ILE A 13 -22.41 -18.91 12.69
CA ILE A 13 -20.98 -19.21 12.50
C ILE A 13 -20.68 -19.66 11.07
N ILE A 14 -21.57 -20.42 10.44
CA ILE A 14 -21.36 -20.94 9.08
C ILE A 14 -21.61 -19.87 8.01
N ASN A 15 -22.57 -18.95 8.20
CA ASN A 15 -22.96 -18.02 7.14
C ASN A 15 -22.43 -16.59 7.34
N GLU A 16 -22.53 -16.04 8.55
CA GLU A 16 -22.25 -14.62 8.80
C GLU A 16 -20.76 -14.38 9.05
N LEU A 17 -20.10 -15.28 9.79
CA LEU A 17 -18.67 -15.17 10.11
C LEU A 17 -17.78 -15.19 8.85
N PRO A 18 -17.99 -16.11 7.88
CA PRO A 18 -17.19 -16.14 6.67
C PRO A 18 -17.41 -14.92 5.79
N LEU A 19 -18.62 -14.34 5.77
CA LEU A 19 -18.89 -13.10 5.04
C LEU A 19 -18.18 -11.90 5.67
N ALA A 20 -18.24 -11.77 6.99
CA ALA A 20 -17.53 -10.70 7.71
C ALA A 20 -16.00 -10.82 7.57
N ILE A 21 -15.47 -12.04 7.65
CA ILE A 21 -14.05 -12.34 7.41
C ILE A 21 -13.68 -12.06 5.94
N SER A 22 -14.50 -12.48 4.97
CA SER A 22 -14.23 -12.25 3.54
C SER A 22 -14.26 -10.75 3.20
N LYS A 23 -15.16 -9.98 3.82
CA LYS A 23 -15.20 -8.52 3.70
C LYS A 23 -13.98 -7.88 4.35
N ALA A 24 -13.64 -8.26 5.59
CA ALA A 24 -12.44 -7.78 6.27
C ALA A 24 -11.17 -8.13 5.50
N ILE A 25 -11.06 -9.33 4.91
CA ILE A 25 -9.93 -9.73 4.05
C ILE A 25 -9.90 -8.89 2.78
N LYS A 26 -11.04 -8.56 2.16
CA LYS A 26 -11.07 -7.65 1.00
C LYS A 26 -10.68 -6.21 1.37
N ASP A 27 -11.10 -5.73 2.55
CA ASP A 27 -10.72 -4.40 3.06
C ASP A 27 -9.24 -4.35 3.49
N HIS A 28 -8.68 -5.46 4.01
CA HIS A 28 -7.26 -5.58 4.39
C HIS A 28 -6.34 -5.93 3.20
N GLN A 29 -6.86 -6.63 2.19
CA GLN A 29 -6.27 -6.71 0.85
C GLN A 29 -6.63 -5.44 0.08
N SER A 30 -6.25 -4.27 0.60
CA SER A 30 -5.82 -3.24 -0.33
C SER A 30 -4.59 -3.85 -1.01
N PRO A 31 -4.66 -4.31 -2.28
CA PRO A 31 -3.48 -4.80 -2.94
C PRO A 31 -2.46 -3.67 -2.82
N LEU A 32 -1.28 -3.97 -2.27
CA LEU A 32 -0.16 -3.03 -2.30
C LEU A 32 0.07 -2.72 -3.78
N GLN A 33 -0.57 -1.66 -4.28
CA GLN A 33 -0.55 -1.32 -5.69
C GLN A 33 0.80 -0.68 -5.95
N TRP A 34 1.76 -1.54 -6.26
CA TRP A 34 3.05 -1.15 -6.78
C TRP A 34 2.85 -0.59 -8.18
N VAL A 35 3.03 0.73 -8.32
CA VAL A 35 2.87 1.45 -9.59
C VAL A 35 4.18 2.00 -10.08
N ASP A 36 4.35 2.14 -11.39
CA ASP A 36 5.58 2.70 -11.96
C ASP A 36 5.75 4.18 -11.60
N ILE A 37 6.99 4.67 -11.68
CA ILE A 37 7.34 6.03 -11.28
C ILE A 37 6.47 7.13 -11.89
N LYS A 38 6.01 6.98 -13.15
CA LYS A 38 5.14 7.96 -13.81
C LYS A 38 3.78 8.02 -13.14
N LYS A 39 3.17 6.87 -12.86
CA LYS A 39 1.86 6.77 -12.23
C LYS A 39 1.94 7.20 -10.76
N ALA A 40 3.02 6.85 -10.07
CA ALA A 40 3.30 7.34 -8.72
C ALA A 40 3.40 8.86 -8.69
N ALA A 41 4.15 9.45 -9.61
CA ALA A 41 4.31 10.89 -9.75
C ALA A 41 2.97 11.60 -9.96
N THR A 42 2.14 11.08 -10.85
CA THR A 42 0.79 11.62 -11.09
C THR A 42 -0.12 11.53 -9.86
N GLN A 43 -0.11 10.40 -9.14
CA GLN A 43 -0.96 10.22 -7.95
C GLN A 43 -0.50 11.07 -6.76
N LEU A 44 0.80 11.35 -6.65
CA LEU A 44 1.40 12.16 -5.58
C LEU A 44 1.56 13.65 -5.96
N ASP A 45 0.96 14.09 -7.07
CA ASP A 45 1.12 15.42 -7.68
C ASP A 45 2.58 15.94 -7.66
N CYS A 46 3.51 15.09 -8.08
CA CYS A 46 4.93 15.39 -8.04
C CYS A 46 5.65 15.02 -9.34
N SER A 47 6.92 15.39 -9.46
CA SER A 47 7.72 15.01 -10.62
C SER A 47 8.44 13.68 -10.41
N THR A 48 8.63 12.91 -11.48
CA THR A 48 9.43 11.67 -11.45
C THR A 48 10.88 11.93 -11.02
N LYS A 49 11.43 13.13 -11.30
CA LYS A 49 12.74 13.57 -10.84
C LYS A 49 12.78 13.72 -9.32
N LEU A 50 11.73 14.29 -8.72
CA LEU A 50 11.63 14.43 -7.28
C LEU A 50 11.59 13.05 -6.62
N LEU A 51 10.74 12.12 -7.07
CA LEU A 51 10.68 10.75 -6.55
C LEU A 51 12.03 10.03 -6.58
N LYS A 52 12.81 10.16 -7.65
CA LYS A 52 14.19 9.62 -7.70
C LYS A 52 15.09 10.28 -6.66
N SER A 53 15.04 11.61 -6.57
CA SER A 53 15.80 12.34 -5.55
C SER A 53 15.41 11.91 -4.12
N LEU A 54 14.15 11.56 -3.86
CA LEU A 54 13.71 11.02 -2.57
C LEU A 54 14.33 9.66 -2.26
N ILE A 55 14.49 8.81 -3.27
CA ILE A 55 15.22 7.53 -3.14
C ILE A 55 16.68 7.81 -2.84
N ASP A 56 17.33 8.65 -3.64
CA ASP A 56 18.78 8.94 -3.52
C ASP A 56 19.12 9.60 -2.16
N LYS A 57 18.20 10.38 -1.61
CA LYS A 57 18.32 11.01 -0.27
C LYS A 57 17.93 10.08 0.88
N GLY A 58 17.47 8.85 0.61
CA GLY A 58 17.02 7.91 1.64
C GLY A 58 15.70 8.30 2.34
N ALA A 59 14.93 9.22 1.77
CA ALA A 59 13.64 9.65 2.31
C ALA A 59 12.54 8.58 2.12
N LEU A 60 12.73 7.67 1.16
CA LEU A 60 11.87 6.52 0.92
C LEU A 60 12.51 5.23 1.42
N VAL A 61 11.69 4.37 2.04
CA VAL A 61 12.14 3.10 2.61
C VAL A 61 12.03 2.00 1.54
N PRO A 62 13.11 1.27 1.21
CA PRO A 62 13.06 0.17 0.25
C PRO A 62 12.15 -0.96 0.75
N LYS A 63 11.48 -1.66 -0.18
CA LYS A 63 10.45 -2.71 0.05
C LYS A 63 9.17 -2.24 0.77
N LEU A 64 9.13 -1.01 1.27
CA LEU A 64 7.94 -0.39 1.85
C LEU A 64 7.35 0.67 0.92
N HIS A 65 8.15 1.68 0.56
CA HIS A 65 7.74 2.79 -0.29
C HIS A 65 8.08 2.55 -1.76
N TYR A 66 9.19 1.86 -2.03
CA TYR A 66 9.61 1.53 -3.39
C TYR A 66 10.31 0.17 -3.47
N ILE A 67 10.28 -0.44 -4.66
CA ILE A 67 11.08 -1.62 -5.02
C ILE A 67 11.89 -1.30 -6.27
N ASP A 68 13.15 -1.71 -6.28
CA ASP A 68 13.99 -1.71 -7.48
C ASP A 68 13.76 -3.02 -8.24
N LEU A 69 13.41 -2.90 -9.52
CA LEU A 69 13.13 -4.03 -10.40
C LEU A 69 14.32 -4.42 -11.27
N THR A 70 15.43 -3.69 -11.22
CA THR A 70 16.51 -3.85 -12.20
C THR A 70 17.80 -4.27 -11.53
N PRO A 71 18.44 -5.36 -11.99
CA PRO A 71 19.76 -5.76 -11.51
C PRO A 71 20.89 -4.88 -12.06
N ASP A 72 20.62 -4.10 -13.12
CA ASP A 72 21.59 -3.25 -13.80
C ASP A 72 21.41 -1.78 -13.39
N GLU A 73 22.47 -1.17 -12.84
CA GLU A 73 22.46 0.23 -12.37
C GLU A 73 22.14 1.23 -13.49
N SER A 74 22.46 0.93 -14.75
CA SER A 74 22.26 1.85 -15.87
C SER A 74 20.79 2.05 -16.25
N ARG A 75 19.89 1.14 -15.82
CA ARG A 75 18.46 1.14 -16.17
C ARG A 75 17.54 0.93 -14.96
N ARG A 76 17.92 1.42 -13.78
CA ARG A 76 17.09 1.30 -12.55
C ARG A 76 15.65 1.76 -12.78
N THR A 77 14.76 0.80 -12.67
CA THR A 77 13.32 0.93 -12.78
C THR A 77 12.71 0.67 -11.42
N TYR A 78 11.97 1.64 -10.90
CA TYR A 78 11.36 1.56 -9.59
C TYR A 78 9.85 1.44 -9.70
N ARG A 79 9.26 0.60 -8.83
CA ARG A 79 7.83 0.68 -8.52
C ARG A 79 7.63 1.26 -7.13
N PHE A 80 6.55 2.00 -6.96
CA PHE A 80 6.24 2.73 -5.74
C PHE A 80 4.92 2.27 -5.17
N ASN A 81 4.85 2.26 -3.84
CA ASN A 81 3.63 2.09 -3.10
C ASN A 81 3.15 3.47 -2.65
N VAL A 82 2.30 4.08 -3.47
CA VAL A 82 1.78 5.43 -3.22
C VAL A 82 1.05 5.50 -1.88
N LYS A 83 0.23 4.49 -1.57
CA LYS A 83 -0.50 4.40 -0.31
C LYS A 83 0.43 4.40 0.90
N ALA A 84 1.53 3.65 0.85
CA ALA A 84 2.51 3.68 1.95
C ALA A 84 3.22 5.03 2.07
N ILE A 85 3.49 5.71 0.95
CA ILE A 85 4.09 7.05 0.94
C ILE A 85 3.14 8.08 1.54
N THR A 86 1.83 8.00 1.25
CA THR A 86 0.81 8.91 1.79
C THR A 86 0.48 8.59 3.25
N ASP A 87 0.32 7.32 3.61
CA ASP A 87 -0.14 6.90 4.95
C ASP A 87 0.94 7.07 6.02
N LYS A 88 2.21 6.77 5.67
CA LYS A 88 3.34 6.82 6.63
C LYS A 88 4.21 8.07 6.48
N GLY A 89 3.92 8.90 5.47
CA GLY A 89 4.66 10.10 5.15
C GLY A 89 6.10 9.85 4.71
N LEU A 90 6.70 10.87 4.10
CA LEU A 90 8.14 10.89 3.83
C LEU A 90 8.89 11.03 5.16
N ARG A 91 10.02 10.32 5.31
CA ARG A 91 10.90 10.48 6.48
C ARG A 91 11.57 11.87 6.43
N SER A 92 10.86 12.87 6.95
CA SER A 92 11.32 14.20 7.39
C SER A 92 12.07 15.10 6.37
N GLY A 93 11.58 16.34 6.20
CA GLY A 93 12.40 17.48 5.75
C GLY A 93 12.29 17.90 4.29
N ILE A 94 11.26 17.48 3.54
CA ILE A 94 11.11 17.83 2.13
C ILE A 94 9.90 18.75 1.96
N PRO A 95 10.08 19.94 1.35
CA PRO A 95 9.09 21.02 1.42
C PRO A 95 7.72 20.54 0.95
N HIS A 96 6.75 20.63 1.86
CA HIS A 96 5.33 20.27 1.74
C HIS A 96 4.54 21.07 0.69
N LYS A 97 5.18 21.63 -0.34
CA LYS A 97 4.50 22.45 -1.36
C LYS A 97 4.11 21.70 -2.63
N LYS A 98 4.40 20.39 -2.72
CA LYS A 98 3.88 19.40 -3.68
C LYS A 98 4.58 18.06 -3.42
N CYS A 99 3.93 17.20 -2.62
CA CYS A 99 4.19 15.77 -2.40
C CYS A 99 3.23 15.22 -1.31
N VAL A 100 1.98 15.69 -1.29
CA VAL A 100 0.84 15.14 -0.53
C VAL A 100 -0.40 15.34 -1.38
#